data_AF-A0A285X8C6-F1
#
_entry.id   AF-A0A285X8C6-F1
#
_cell.length_a   1.000
_cell.length_b   1.000
_cell.length_c   1.000
_cell.angle_alpha   90.00
_cell.angle_beta   90.00
_cell.angle_gamma   90.00
#
_symmetry.space_group_name_H-M   'P 1'
#
loop_
_entity.id
_entity.type
_entity.pdbx_description
1 polymer ?
#
loop_
_entity_poly.entity_id
_entity_poly.type
_entity_poly.pdbx_seq_one_letter_code
_entity_poly.pdbx_strand_id
1 'polypeptide(L)'
;MKKNISFVSHLGVIDKSLTADDLKMAFLWYDEIVWENLRVDLIDRFYDNFFEKNKLPNQYQKDFTDVLIPLSKRIKLENIPDRQQIGYPRNYNSSKYYHYPNPSTPEEYAHNFLLRQAENQYNVNIIEDKAVQAVEGWARSAIDNIVRWEFISQEFPSYFLANQIEKDARLALSEFNNKNGKTSPIILFKESIPSLEKVPWFSIIELKRKGRFDSLKKKMERILILSDNDLESARITLEREEITSYDEIIEQFRPKIKSTSIEAVLSNIPTGPIPNPISIYSGGKSIYKEINKGIKYNWLYQLRDIKSHIAKSELNK
;
A
#
# COMPACT_ATOMS: atom_id res chain seq x y z
N MET A 1 19.49 3.83 -3.87
CA MET A 1 18.24 3.12 -4.24
C MET A 1 17.08 4.05 -3.94
N LYS A 2 16.17 4.30 -4.89
CA LYS A 2 15.05 5.22 -4.69
C LYS A 2 14.05 4.56 -3.73
N LYS A 3 13.77 5.18 -2.58
CA LYS A 3 12.80 4.64 -1.60
C LYS A 3 11.39 4.74 -2.19
N ASN A 4 10.57 3.71 -1.98
CA ASN A 4 9.15 3.73 -2.31
C ASN A 4 8.37 4.35 -1.14
N ILE A 5 7.72 5.48 -1.36
CA ILE A 5 7.13 6.31 -0.31
C ILE A 5 5.62 6.39 -0.50
N SER A 6 4.86 6.23 0.59
CA SER A 6 3.45 6.61 0.66
C SER A 6 3.28 7.92 1.40
N PHE A 7 2.28 8.70 1.03
CA PHE A 7 1.82 9.87 1.77
C PHE A 7 0.42 9.62 2.34
N VAL A 8 0.18 10.02 3.58
CA VAL A 8 -1.14 9.96 4.25
C VAL A 8 -1.48 11.36 4.74
N SER A 9 -2.63 11.89 4.33
CA SER A 9 -3.12 13.20 4.78
C SER A 9 -3.57 13.16 6.23
N HIS A 10 -3.69 14.34 6.86
CA HIS A 10 -4.22 14.46 8.22
C HIS A 10 -5.66 13.95 8.30
N LEU A 11 -6.47 14.16 7.26
CA LEU A 11 -7.83 13.65 7.19
C LEU A 11 -7.83 12.12 7.15
N GLY A 12 -6.92 11.50 6.40
CA GLY A 12 -6.71 10.04 6.42
C GLY A 12 -6.25 9.50 7.78
N VAL A 13 -5.58 10.32 8.61
CA VAL A 13 -5.14 9.92 9.96
C VAL A 13 -6.27 10.05 11.00
N ILE A 14 -7.14 11.06 10.88
CA ILE A 14 -8.29 11.24 11.80
C ILE A 14 -9.47 10.34 11.41
N ASP A 15 -9.72 10.20 10.12
CA ASP A 15 -10.88 9.48 9.61
C ASP A 15 -10.72 7.97 9.86
N LYS A 16 -11.70 7.37 10.54
CA LYS A 16 -11.78 5.93 10.78
C LYS A 16 -11.90 5.13 9.48
N SER A 17 -12.17 5.80 8.35
CA SER A 17 -12.26 5.20 7.02
C SER A 17 -10.90 4.80 6.44
N LEU A 18 -9.77 5.37 6.91
CA LEU A 18 -8.48 4.71 6.73
C LEU A 18 -8.44 3.55 7.71
N THR A 19 -8.85 2.39 7.21
CA THR A 19 -8.95 1.20 8.05
C THR A 19 -7.58 0.87 8.62
N ALA A 20 -7.55 0.26 9.82
CA ALA A 20 -6.31 -0.31 10.35
C ALA A 20 -5.65 -1.26 9.34
N ASP A 21 -6.45 -1.83 8.45
CA ASP A 21 -6.03 -2.66 7.33
C ASP A 21 -5.21 -1.88 6.28
N ASP A 22 -5.73 -0.76 5.77
CA ASP A 22 -5.04 0.07 4.77
C ASP A 22 -3.65 0.51 5.21
N LEU A 23 -3.53 0.92 6.48
CA LEU A 23 -2.24 1.35 7.04
C LEU A 23 -1.28 0.17 7.20
N LYS A 24 -1.76 -1.02 7.61
CA LYS A 24 -0.94 -2.24 7.70
C LYS A 24 -0.46 -2.69 6.32
N MET A 25 -1.33 -2.65 5.31
CA MET A 25 -0.97 -2.97 3.94
C MET A 25 0.07 -1.98 3.40
N ALA A 26 -0.13 -0.69 3.62
CA ALA A 26 0.86 0.33 3.27
C ALA A 26 2.19 0.10 4.00
N PHE A 27 2.16 -0.33 5.26
CA PHE A 27 3.36 -0.58 6.06
C PHE A 27 4.20 -1.72 5.46
N LEU A 28 3.55 -2.78 4.98
CA LEU A 28 4.23 -3.86 4.25
C LEU A 28 4.74 -3.38 2.88
N TRP A 29 3.95 -2.60 2.17
CA TRP A 29 4.20 -2.21 0.78
C TRP A 29 5.23 -1.09 0.59
N TYR A 30 5.28 -0.09 1.46
CA TYR A 30 6.17 1.08 1.27
C TYR A 30 7.37 1.03 2.19
N ASP A 31 8.49 1.58 1.74
CA ASP A 31 9.69 1.68 2.58
C ASP A 31 9.48 2.74 3.67
N GLU A 32 8.69 3.77 3.34
CA GLU A 32 8.28 4.81 4.26
C GLU A 32 6.84 5.22 4.02
N ILE A 33 6.15 5.54 5.09
CA ILE A 33 4.84 6.18 5.10
C ILE A 33 5.04 7.56 5.71
N VAL A 34 5.01 8.58 4.86
CA VAL A 34 5.04 9.97 5.30
C VAL A 34 3.63 10.37 5.70
N TRP A 35 3.43 10.69 6.97
CA TRP A 35 2.12 11.13 7.44
C TRP A 35 2.14 12.63 7.70
N GLU A 36 1.06 13.29 7.30
CA GLU A 36 0.90 14.71 7.51
C GLU A 36 0.73 15.04 9.00
N ASN A 37 1.65 15.82 9.52
CA ASN A 37 1.64 16.30 10.89
C ASN A 37 1.75 17.82 10.90
N LEU A 38 0.61 18.49 11.06
CA LEU A 38 0.58 19.96 11.09
C LEU A 38 1.17 20.55 12.38
N ARG A 39 1.31 19.73 13.43
CA ARG A 39 1.91 20.13 14.71
C ARG A 39 2.83 19.06 15.29
N VAL A 40 3.99 19.49 15.77
CA VAL A 40 5.02 18.60 16.33
C VAL A 40 4.57 17.93 17.63
N ASP A 41 3.84 18.64 18.49
CA ASP A 41 3.34 18.11 19.77
C ASP A 41 2.23 17.05 19.62
N LEU A 42 1.69 16.87 18.42
CA LEU A 42 0.76 15.78 18.10
C LEU A 42 1.49 14.48 17.71
N ILE A 43 2.76 14.55 17.33
CA ILE A 43 3.55 13.40 16.90
C ILE A 43 3.79 12.45 18.07
N ASP A 44 4.36 12.97 19.16
CA ASP A 44 4.75 12.14 20.31
C ASP A 44 3.49 11.51 20.94
N ARG A 45 2.43 12.32 21.11
CA ARG A 45 1.13 11.83 21.58
C ARG A 45 0.52 10.76 20.68
N PHE A 46 0.69 10.87 19.36
CA PHE A 46 0.21 9.83 18.45
C PHE A 46 0.95 8.51 18.69
N TYR A 47 2.28 8.54 18.74
CA TYR A 47 3.07 7.33 18.96
C TYR A 47 2.81 6.71 20.31
N ASP A 48 2.76 7.51 21.38
CA ASP A 48 2.48 7.02 22.74
C ASP A 48 1.11 6.32 22.79
N ASN A 49 0.06 7.00 22.31
CA ASN A 49 -1.29 6.42 22.25
C ASN A 49 -1.33 5.17 21.37
N PHE A 50 -0.61 5.16 20.24
CA PHE A 50 -0.57 4.04 19.32
C PHE A 50 0.14 2.82 19.95
N PHE A 51 1.27 3.03 20.61
CA PHE A 51 2.04 1.97 21.25
C PHE A 51 1.31 1.39 22.45
N GLU A 52 0.67 2.24 23.27
CA GLU A 52 -0.14 1.81 24.40
C GLU A 52 -1.36 1.01 23.93
N LYS A 53 -2.15 1.56 23.00
CA LYS A 53 -3.37 0.91 22.47
C LYS A 53 -3.07 -0.46 21.86
N ASN A 54 -1.96 -0.59 21.15
CA ASN A 54 -1.58 -1.84 20.46
C ASN A 54 -0.65 -2.73 21.29
N LYS A 55 -0.35 -2.35 22.55
CA LYS A 55 0.59 -3.05 23.44
C LYS A 55 1.91 -3.41 22.74
N LEU A 56 2.47 -2.45 21.99
CA LEU A 56 3.61 -2.72 21.12
C LEU A 56 4.92 -2.75 21.92
N PRO A 57 5.66 -3.88 21.94
CA PRO A 57 6.92 -3.97 22.68
C PRO A 57 7.98 -2.99 22.14
N ASN A 58 8.82 -2.45 23.04
CA ASN A 58 9.85 -1.45 22.71
C ASN A 58 10.76 -1.85 21.53
N GLN A 59 11.06 -3.14 21.39
CA GLN A 59 11.90 -3.67 20.31
C GLN A 59 11.30 -3.49 18.89
N TYR A 60 9.99 -3.25 18.79
CA TYR A 60 9.27 -3.03 17.53
C TYR A 60 8.87 -1.56 17.31
N GLN A 61 8.89 -0.73 18.37
CA GLN A 61 8.53 0.69 18.27
C GLN A 61 9.48 1.43 17.32
N LYS A 62 10.78 1.13 17.38
CA LYS A 62 11.76 1.72 16.47
C LYS A 62 11.48 1.37 15.01
N ASP A 63 11.20 0.11 14.68
CA ASP A 63 10.90 -0.27 13.29
C ASP A 63 9.63 0.42 12.78
N PHE A 64 8.65 0.61 13.68
CA PHE A 64 7.44 1.34 13.36
C PHE A 64 7.74 2.81 13.02
N THR A 65 8.54 3.49 13.85
CA THR A 65 8.92 4.90 13.63
C THR A 65 9.91 5.11 12.48
N ASP A 66 10.67 4.06 12.12
CA ASP A 66 11.59 4.09 10.97
C ASP A 66 10.82 4.03 9.64
N VAL A 67 9.60 3.49 9.64
CA VAL A 67 8.72 3.42 8.46
C VAL A 67 7.70 4.57 8.47
N LEU A 68 6.98 4.79 9.57
CA LEU A 68 5.99 5.87 9.67
C LEU A 68 6.70 7.16 10.09
N ILE A 69 6.90 8.08 9.15
CA ILE A 69 7.73 9.27 9.31
C ILE A 69 6.86 10.53 9.22
N PRO A 70 6.92 11.46 10.19
CA PRO A 70 6.21 12.73 10.08
C PRO A 70 6.71 13.55 8.88
N LEU A 71 5.79 14.16 8.14
CA LEU A 71 6.07 15.08 7.02
C LEU A 71 7.08 16.18 7.38
N SER A 72 7.05 16.70 8.62
CA SER A 72 8.00 17.72 9.09
C SER A 72 9.47 17.25 9.08
N LYS A 73 9.75 15.94 9.04
CA LYS A 73 11.11 15.39 8.84
C LYS A 73 11.54 15.35 7.37
N ARG A 74 10.61 15.53 6.43
CA ARG A 74 10.84 15.45 4.99
C ARG A 74 10.84 16.82 4.32
N ILE A 75 9.91 17.70 4.70
CA ILE A 75 9.76 19.04 4.14
C ILE A 75 9.56 20.02 5.29
N LYS A 76 10.13 21.22 5.17
CA LYS A 76 9.82 22.31 6.08
C LYS A 76 8.39 22.76 5.86
N LEU A 77 7.55 22.69 6.89
CA LEU A 77 6.11 22.97 6.77
C LEU A 77 5.79 24.36 6.21
N GLU A 78 6.67 25.34 6.43
CA GLU A 78 6.59 26.70 5.86
C GLU A 78 6.61 26.75 4.32
N ASN A 79 7.15 25.72 3.66
CA ASN A 79 7.20 25.61 2.21
C ASN A 79 5.90 25.05 1.60
N ILE A 80 4.99 24.53 2.44
CA ILE A 80 3.73 23.97 1.96
C ILE A 80 2.73 25.12 1.82
N PRO A 81 2.19 25.37 0.62
CA PRO A 81 1.29 26.50 0.42
C PRO A 81 0.02 26.35 1.26
N ASP A 82 -0.30 27.40 2.01
CA ASP A 82 -1.54 27.49 2.76
C ASP A 82 -2.70 27.84 1.81
N ARG A 83 -3.50 26.83 1.44
CA ARG A 83 -4.64 26.97 0.53
C ARG A 83 -5.97 27.28 1.22
N GLN A 84 -5.95 27.76 2.47
CA GLN A 84 -7.16 28.25 3.16
C GLN A 84 -7.95 29.35 2.38
N GLN A 85 -7.42 29.89 1.27
CA GLN A 85 -8.04 30.97 0.50
C GLN A 85 -8.71 30.59 -0.82
N ILE A 86 -8.70 29.33 -1.28
CA ILE A 86 -9.50 28.96 -2.47
C ILE A 86 -10.97 28.87 -2.03
N GLY A 87 -11.71 29.95 -2.25
CA GLY A 87 -13.16 29.93 -2.10
C GLY A 87 -13.77 29.14 -3.25
N TYR A 88 -14.59 28.13 -2.94
CA TYR A 88 -15.44 27.51 -3.94
C TYR A 88 -16.62 28.45 -4.22
N PRO A 89 -16.92 28.77 -5.50
CA PRO A 89 -17.96 29.74 -5.83
C PRO A 89 -19.33 29.26 -5.32
N ARG A 90 -20.03 30.13 -4.58
CA ARG A 90 -21.39 29.90 -4.06
C ARG A 90 -22.37 30.82 -4.78
N ASN A 91 -23.40 30.25 -5.40
CA ASN A 91 -24.53 31.03 -5.90
C ASN A 91 -25.53 31.28 -4.76
N TYR A 92 -25.38 32.40 -4.05
CA TYR A 92 -26.30 32.82 -3.00
C TYR A 92 -27.58 33.42 -3.60
N ASN A 93 -28.56 32.60 -3.97
CA ASN A 93 -29.90 33.13 -4.30
C ASN A 93 -30.90 33.05 -3.15
N SER A 94 -30.62 32.29 -2.10
CA SER A 94 -31.26 32.41 -0.79
C SER A 94 -30.51 31.51 0.19
N SER A 95 -30.52 31.82 1.48
CA SER A 95 -29.90 31.03 2.55
C SER A 95 -30.50 29.62 2.74
N LYS A 96 -31.29 29.11 1.79
CA LYS A 96 -32.03 27.84 1.86
C LYS A 96 -31.68 26.83 0.77
N TYR A 97 -31.08 27.24 -0.35
CA TYR A 97 -30.83 26.34 -1.48
C TYR A 97 -29.42 26.53 -2.05
N TYR A 98 -28.63 25.46 -2.07
CA TYR A 98 -27.27 25.46 -2.60
C TYR A 98 -27.32 25.03 -4.08
N HIS A 99 -27.07 25.97 -5.01
CA HIS A 99 -26.95 25.65 -6.43
C HIS A 99 -25.47 25.59 -6.84
N TYR A 100 -25.02 24.41 -7.26
CA TYR A 100 -23.68 24.18 -7.80
C TYR A 100 -23.51 24.94 -9.12
N PRO A 101 -22.60 25.94 -9.23
CA PRO A 101 -22.29 26.54 -10.52
C PRO A 101 -21.65 25.50 -11.46
N ASN A 102 -21.76 25.71 -12.77
CA ASN A 102 -21.03 24.89 -13.74
C ASN A 102 -19.52 25.02 -13.45
N PRO A 103 -18.81 23.89 -13.25
CA PRO A 103 -17.41 23.93 -12.84
C PRO A 103 -16.53 24.45 -13.97
N SER A 104 -15.69 25.42 -13.65
CA SER A 104 -14.69 26.00 -14.54
C SER A 104 -13.28 25.44 -14.29
N THR A 105 -13.07 24.84 -13.11
CA THR A 105 -11.80 24.21 -12.71
C THR A 105 -12.02 22.73 -12.35
N PRO A 106 -10.96 21.88 -12.45
CA PRO A 106 -11.03 20.50 -11.97
C PRO A 106 -11.44 20.41 -10.49
N GLU A 107 -10.96 21.33 -9.67
CA GLU A 107 -11.27 21.39 -8.24
C GLU A 107 -12.75 21.71 -8.00
N GLU A 108 -13.33 22.65 -8.75
CA GLU A 108 -14.78 22.92 -8.70
C GLU A 108 -15.60 21.72 -9.14
N TYR A 109 -15.15 21.00 -10.18
CA TYR A 109 -15.82 19.78 -10.64
C TYR A 109 -15.81 18.70 -9.56
N ALA A 110 -14.65 18.42 -8.98
CA ALA A 110 -14.50 17.45 -7.91
C ALA A 110 -15.31 17.83 -6.67
N HIS A 111 -15.34 19.11 -6.32
CA HIS A 111 -16.14 19.61 -5.21
C HIS A 111 -17.62 19.34 -5.43
N ASN A 112 -18.16 19.76 -6.59
CA ASN A 112 -19.55 19.53 -6.95
C ASN A 112 -19.90 18.03 -7.02
N PHE A 113 -18.97 17.19 -7.47
CA PHE A 113 -19.13 15.73 -7.49
C PHE A 113 -19.31 15.15 -6.09
N LEU A 114 -18.45 15.52 -5.14
CA LEU A 114 -18.54 15.04 -3.75
C LEU A 114 -19.83 15.49 -3.05
N LEU A 115 -20.28 16.73 -3.32
CA LEU A 115 -21.53 17.23 -2.76
C LEU A 115 -22.74 16.46 -3.27
N ARG A 116 -22.77 16.11 -4.57
CA ARG A 116 -23.81 15.24 -5.15
C ARG A 116 -23.76 13.82 -4.58
N GLN A 117 -22.57 13.28 -4.30
CA GLN A 117 -22.46 11.97 -3.65
C GLN A 117 -23.06 12.01 -2.23
N ALA A 118 -22.80 13.08 -1.48
CA ALA A 118 -23.40 13.26 -0.16
C ALA A 118 -24.93 13.39 -0.23
N GLU A 119 -25.46 14.17 -1.18
CA GLU A 119 -26.91 14.28 -1.44
C GLU A 119 -27.55 12.89 -1.65
N ASN A 120 -26.94 12.08 -2.51
CA ASN A 120 -27.37 10.70 -2.76
C ASN A 120 -27.29 9.82 -1.50
N GLN A 121 -26.22 9.94 -0.71
CA GLN A 121 -26.03 9.16 0.51
C GLN A 121 -27.08 9.48 1.58
N TYR A 122 -27.48 10.75 1.70
CA TYR A 122 -28.53 11.18 2.62
C TYR A 122 -29.95 11.05 2.03
N ASN A 123 -30.08 10.59 0.78
CA ASN A 123 -31.34 10.49 0.04
C ASN A 123 -32.12 11.81 0.03
N VAL A 124 -31.40 12.92 -0.18
CA VAL A 124 -31.97 14.26 -0.29
C VAL A 124 -31.61 14.86 -1.63
N ASN A 125 -32.54 15.63 -2.22
CA ASN A 125 -32.25 16.35 -3.46
C ASN A 125 -31.37 17.59 -3.21
N ILE A 126 -31.38 18.12 -1.98
CA ILE A 126 -30.63 19.29 -1.54
C ILE A 126 -30.34 19.10 -0.05
N ILE A 127 -29.10 19.27 0.38
CA ILE A 127 -28.73 19.31 1.80
C ILE A 127 -29.10 20.69 2.35
N GLU A 128 -29.68 20.79 3.55
CA GLU A 128 -30.11 22.07 4.15
C GLU A 128 -29.13 22.61 5.21
N ASP A 129 -28.98 23.94 5.24
CA ASP A 129 -28.39 24.78 6.29
C ASP A 129 -27.06 24.24 6.90
N LYS A 130 -27.07 23.75 8.15
CA LYS A 130 -25.86 23.30 8.86
C LYS A 130 -25.21 22.05 8.27
N ALA A 131 -26.00 21.17 7.65
CA ALA A 131 -25.47 19.96 7.04
C ALA A 131 -24.67 20.29 5.78
N VAL A 132 -25.06 21.33 5.02
CA VAL A 132 -24.31 21.79 3.84
C VAL A 132 -22.92 22.26 4.24
N GLN A 133 -22.82 23.07 5.29
CA GLN A 133 -21.52 23.60 5.73
C GLN A 133 -20.55 22.49 6.14
N ALA A 134 -21.06 21.45 6.81
CA ALA A 134 -20.24 20.30 7.20
C ALA A 134 -19.78 19.50 5.98
N VAL A 135 -20.68 19.23 5.04
CA VAL A 135 -20.37 18.47 3.81
C VAL A 135 -19.46 19.27 2.87
N GLU A 136 -19.64 20.59 2.77
CA GLU A 136 -18.77 21.49 2.02
C GLU A 136 -17.37 21.55 2.64
N GLY A 137 -17.26 21.70 3.96
CA GLY A 137 -15.98 21.67 4.65
C GLY A 137 -15.23 20.35 4.44
N TRP A 138 -15.97 19.24 4.41
CA TRP A 138 -15.44 17.91 4.15
C TRP A 138 -14.97 17.71 2.70
N ALA A 139 -15.79 18.10 1.72
CA ALA A 139 -15.46 18.05 0.30
C ALA A 139 -14.22 18.91 -0.02
N ARG A 140 -14.19 20.13 0.51
CA ARG A 140 -13.04 21.03 0.44
C ARG A 140 -11.78 20.40 1.03
N SER A 141 -11.87 19.85 2.24
CA SER A 141 -10.72 19.22 2.89
C SER A 141 -10.15 18.07 2.06
N ALA A 142 -10.98 17.25 1.42
CA ALA A 142 -10.51 16.15 0.59
C ALA A 142 -9.74 16.64 -0.65
N ILE A 143 -10.24 17.68 -1.32
CA ILE A 143 -9.59 18.28 -2.50
C ILE A 143 -8.28 18.96 -2.11
N ASP A 144 -8.30 19.76 -1.04
CA ASP A 144 -7.11 20.44 -0.53
C ASP A 144 -6.00 19.42 -0.17
N ASN A 145 -6.36 18.27 0.39
CA ASN A 145 -5.40 17.21 0.69
C ASN A 145 -4.78 16.58 -0.57
N ILE A 146 -5.58 16.36 -1.62
CA ILE A 146 -5.05 15.83 -2.89
C ILE A 146 -4.10 16.82 -3.52
N VAL A 147 -4.49 18.09 -3.63
CA VAL A 147 -3.63 19.11 -4.23
C VAL A 147 -2.37 19.31 -3.41
N ARG A 148 -2.48 19.26 -2.07
CA ARG A 148 -1.31 19.29 -1.18
C ARG A 148 -0.40 18.08 -1.43
N TRP A 149 -0.95 16.88 -1.58
CA TRP A 149 -0.18 15.71 -1.95
C TRP A 149 0.50 15.85 -3.32
N GLU A 150 -0.18 16.43 -4.32
CA GLU A 150 0.41 16.67 -5.64
C GLU A 150 1.61 17.60 -5.55
N PHE A 151 1.52 18.68 -4.76
CA PHE A 151 2.65 19.56 -4.46
C PHE A 151 3.79 18.81 -3.75
N ILE A 152 3.49 18.10 -2.67
CA ILE A 152 4.47 17.31 -1.91
C ILE A 152 5.14 16.25 -2.81
N SER A 153 4.40 15.69 -3.76
CA SER A 153 4.91 14.67 -4.69
C SER A 153 5.94 15.21 -5.68
N GLN A 154 5.98 16.53 -5.90
CA GLN A 154 7.04 17.18 -6.68
C GLN A 154 8.37 17.19 -5.91
N GLU A 155 8.32 17.33 -4.58
CA GLU A 155 9.48 17.32 -3.68
C GLU A 155 10.02 15.90 -3.45
N PHE A 156 9.12 14.95 -3.18
CA PHE A 156 9.45 13.53 -3.11
C PHE A 156 8.34 12.67 -3.76
N PRO A 157 8.64 11.90 -4.82
CA PRO A 157 7.64 11.06 -5.45
C PRO A 157 7.02 10.08 -4.44
N SER A 158 5.71 10.20 -4.23
CA SER A 158 4.98 9.40 -3.25
C SER A 158 3.63 8.94 -3.80
N TYR A 159 3.13 7.82 -3.30
CA TYR A 159 1.76 7.37 -3.55
C TYR A 159 0.81 7.95 -2.51
N PHE A 160 -0.33 8.50 -2.94
CA PHE A 160 -1.35 8.96 -2.00
C PHE A 160 -2.16 7.81 -1.45
N LEU A 161 -2.04 7.54 -0.15
CA LEU A 161 -2.93 6.64 0.57
C LEU A 161 -4.19 7.42 0.97
N ALA A 162 -5.09 7.54 0.00
CA ALA A 162 -6.35 8.24 0.12
C ALA A 162 -7.39 7.43 0.91
N ASN A 163 -8.16 8.12 1.76
CA ASN A 163 -9.42 7.58 2.28
C ASN A 163 -10.49 7.52 1.16
N GLN A 164 -11.69 6.99 1.44
CA GLN A 164 -12.70 6.80 0.38
C GLN A 164 -13.03 8.11 -0.36
N ILE A 165 -13.10 9.20 0.38
CA ILE A 165 -13.57 10.50 -0.09
C ILE A 165 -12.49 11.16 -0.93
N GLU A 166 -11.24 11.04 -0.50
CA GLU A 166 -10.07 11.44 -1.25
C GLU A 166 -9.90 10.58 -2.52
N LYS A 167 -10.31 9.30 -2.53
CA LYS A 167 -10.36 8.50 -3.77
C LYS A 167 -11.42 9.05 -4.72
N ASP A 168 -12.62 9.34 -4.22
CA ASP A 168 -13.73 9.88 -5.01
C ASP A 168 -13.39 11.27 -5.59
N ALA A 169 -12.78 12.14 -4.78
CA ALA A 169 -12.30 13.44 -5.21
C ALA A 169 -11.21 13.31 -6.29
N ARG A 170 -10.26 12.37 -6.12
CA ARG A 170 -9.21 12.11 -7.10
C ARG A 170 -9.77 11.54 -8.41
N LEU A 171 -10.78 10.68 -8.34
CA LEU A 171 -11.48 10.16 -9.51
C LEU A 171 -12.10 11.31 -10.31
N ALA A 172 -12.86 12.19 -9.64
CA ALA A 172 -13.49 13.34 -10.28
C ALA A 172 -12.48 14.30 -10.91
N LEU A 173 -11.35 14.58 -10.22
CA LEU A 173 -10.24 15.36 -10.79
C LEU A 173 -9.65 14.71 -12.05
N SER A 174 -9.56 13.38 -12.07
CA SER A 174 -9.02 12.62 -13.21
C SER A 174 -9.97 12.62 -14.41
N GLU A 175 -11.27 12.46 -14.15
CA GLU A 175 -12.34 12.49 -15.15
C GLU A 175 -12.38 13.83 -15.88
N PHE A 176 -12.38 14.95 -15.14
CA PHE A 176 -12.37 16.29 -15.74
C PHE A 176 -11.15 16.52 -16.64
N ASN A 177 -10.00 15.96 -16.25
CA ASN A 177 -8.75 16.12 -17.00
C ASN A 177 -8.57 15.09 -18.14
N ASN A 178 -9.56 14.22 -18.40
CA ASN A 178 -9.45 13.09 -19.34
C ASN A 178 -8.19 12.23 -19.12
N LYS A 179 -7.73 12.11 -17.87
CA LYS A 179 -6.60 11.28 -17.52
C LYS A 179 -7.13 9.91 -17.11
N ASN A 180 -6.94 8.90 -17.95
CA ASN A 180 -7.09 7.52 -17.51
C ASN A 180 -5.92 7.18 -16.59
N GLY A 181 -6.18 7.10 -15.29
CA GLY A 181 -5.17 6.74 -14.30
C GLY A 181 -4.69 5.30 -14.50
N LYS A 182 -3.38 5.06 -14.37
CA LYS A 182 -2.85 3.69 -14.29
C LYS A 182 -3.19 3.10 -12.92
N THR A 183 -3.72 1.88 -12.91
CA THR A 183 -3.96 1.11 -11.68
C THR A 183 -2.65 0.89 -10.93
N SER A 184 -2.60 1.30 -9.66
CA SER A 184 -1.40 1.13 -8.84
C SER A 184 -1.24 -0.34 -8.41
N PRO A 185 -0.02 -0.91 -8.43
CA PRO A 185 0.27 -2.25 -7.92
C PRO A 185 -0.23 -2.56 -6.50
N ILE A 186 -0.30 -1.56 -5.64
CA ILE A 186 -0.86 -1.74 -4.30
C ILE A 186 -2.35 -2.06 -4.33
N ILE A 187 -3.10 -1.67 -5.36
CA ILE A 187 -4.51 -2.01 -5.52
C ILE A 187 -4.63 -3.52 -5.75
N LEU A 188 -3.83 -4.08 -6.66
CA LEU A 188 -3.77 -5.53 -6.82
C LEU A 188 -3.38 -6.23 -5.52
N PHE A 189 -2.41 -5.69 -4.78
CA PHE A 189 -2.04 -6.23 -3.47
C PHE A 189 -3.23 -6.28 -2.51
N LYS A 190 -3.96 -5.17 -2.36
CA LYS A 190 -5.14 -5.05 -1.50
C LYS A 190 -6.22 -6.07 -1.84
N GLU A 191 -6.53 -6.24 -3.13
CA GLU A 191 -7.54 -7.19 -3.59
C GLU A 191 -7.09 -8.66 -3.48
N SER A 192 -5.78 -8.91 -3.46
CA SER A 192 -5.23 -10.27 -3.50
C SER A 192 -4.95 -10.88 -2.12
N ILE A 193 -4.98 -10.08 -1.06
CA ILE A 193 -4.80 -10.57 0.31
C ILE A 193 -6.07 -10.36 1.13
N PRO A 194 -6.44 -11.32 2.01
CA PRO A 194 -7.51 -11.07 2.97
C PRO A 194 -7.12 -9.94 3.94
N SER A 195 -8.12 -9.41 4.64
CA SER A 195 -7.93 -8.28 5.56
C SER A 195 -6.90 -8.56 6.67
N LEU A 196 -6.01 -7.60 6.89
CA LEU A 196 -5.04 -7.52 7.98
C LEU A 196 -5.58 -6.82 9.22
N GLU A 197 -6.84 -6.38 9.23
CA GLU A 197 -7.42 -5.60 10.33
C GLU A 197 -7.19 -6.27 11.69
N LYS A 198 -7.37 -7.59 11.75
CA LYS A 198 -7.25 -8.40 12.98
C LYS A 198 -5.82 -8.87 13.27
N VAL A 199 -4.90 -8.72 12.34
CA VAL A 199 -3.50 -9.12 12.52
C VAL A 199 -2.81 -8.12 13.47
N PRO A 200 -2.23 -8.54 14.60
CA PRO A 200 -1.57 -7.62 15.53
C PRO A 200 -0.41 -6.86 14.89
N TRP A 201 -0.17 -5.62 15.31
CA TRP A 201 0.89 -4.77 14.75
C TRP A 201 2.30 -5.36 14.90
N PHE A 202 2.59 -6.06 15.99
CA PHE A 202 3.89 -6.72 16.15
C PHE A 202 4.13 -7.77 15.05
N SER A 203 3.09 -8.50 14.60
CA SER A 203 3.19 -9.45 13.50
C SER A 203 3.42 -8.77 12.15
N ILE A 204 2.78 -7.62 11.92
CA ILE A 204 2.99 -6.80 10.72
C ILE A 204 4.43 -6.28 10.65
N ILE A 205 4.97 -5.80 11.78
CA ILE A 205 6.34 -5.32 11.87
C ILE A 205 7.34 -6.48 11.70
N GLU A 206 7.04 -7.65 12.25
CA GLU A 206 7.87 -8.84 12.01
C GLU A 206 7.88 -9.27 10.55
N LEU A 207 6.73 -9.27 9.88
CA LEU A 207 6.63 -9.55 8.45
C LEU A 207 7.52 -8.58 7.66
N LYS A 208 7.49 -7.28 8.01
CA LYS A 208 8.34 -6.26 7.39
C LYS A 208 9.84 -6.50 7.64
N ARG A 209 10.21 -6.89 8.87
CA ARG A 209 11.60 -7.23 9.23
C ARG A 209 12.12 -8.45 8.48
N LYS A 210 11.29 -9.50 8.40
CA LYS A 210 11.65 -10.80 7.80
C LYS A 210 11.71 -10.73 6.27
N GLY A 211 10.83 -9.93 5.65
CA GLY A 211 10.67 -9.88 4.21
C GLY A 211 10.81 -8.48 3.63
N ARG A 212 11.82 -8.27 2.78
CA ARG A 212 11.78 -7.17 1.81
C ARG A 212 10.81 -7.53 0.70
N PHE A 213 9.61 -6.96 0.73
CA PHE A 213 8.52 -7.22 -0.22
C PHE A 213 8.81 -6.84 -1.69
N ASP A 214 10.05 -6.46 -2.04
CA ASP A 214 10.44 -6.05 -3.38
C ASP A 214 10.18 -7.13 -4.44
N SER A 215 10.34 -8.42 -4.08
CA SER A 215 10.04 -9.53 -5.00
C SER A 215 8.54 -9.60 -5.30
N LEU A 216 7.69 -9.51 -4.26
CA LEU A 216 6.24 -9.47 -4.42
C LEU A 216 5.78 -8.23 -5.19
N LYS A 217 6.31 -7.04 -4.87
CA LYS A 217 6.02 -5.79 -5.59
C LYS A 217 6.30 -5.93 -7.08
N LYS A 218 7.51 -6.38 -7.44
CA LYS A 218 7.91 -6.60 -8.84
C LYS A 218 7.04 -7.63 -9.54
N LYS A 219 6.61 -8.68 -8.84
CA LYS A 219 5.71 -9.69 -9.40
C LYS A 219 4.34 -9.10 -9.73
N MET A 220 3.75 -8.33 -8.81
CA MET A 220 2.46 -7.68 -9.00
C MET A 220 2.51 -6.57 -10.06
N GLU A 221 3.57 -5.76 -10.08
CA GLU A 221 3.85 -4.78 -11.13
C GLU A 221 3.89 -5.44 -12.50
N ARG A 222 4.65 -6.54 -12.63
CA ARG A 222 4.75 -7.28 -13.89
C ARG A 222 3.41 -7.86 -14.32
N ILE A 223 2.63 -8.42 -13.39
CA ILE A 223 1.32 -8.99 -13.69
C ILE A 223 0.35 -7.91 -14.17
N LEU A 224 0.28 -6.75 -13.51
CA LEU A 224 -0.56 -5.65 -13.96
C LEU A 224 -0.19 -5.17 -15.37
N ILE A 225 1.11 -5.07 -15.67
CA ILE A 225 1.57 -4.70 -17.01
C ILE A 225 1.15 -5.75 -18.05
N LEU A 226 1.25 -7.03 -17.73
CA LEU A 226 0.84 -8.13 -18.63
C LEU A 226 -0.67 -8.24 -18.81
N SER A 227 -1.44 -7.72 -17.86
CA SER A 227 -2.91 -7.68 -17.88
C SER A 227 -3.46 -6.35 -18.39
N ASP A 228 -2.66 -5.55 -19.11
CA ASP A 228 -3.07 -4.23 -19.64
C ASP A 228 -3.63 -3.27 -18.57
N ASN A 229 -3.18 -3.40 -17.32
CA ASN A 229 -3.67 -2.70 -16.13
C ASN A 229 -5.14 -3.00 -15.73
N ASP A 230 -5.75 -4.04 -16.31
CA ASP A 230 -7.03 -4.56 -15.88
C ASP A 230 -6.87 -5.34 -14.57
N LEU A 231 -7.57 -4.89 -13.52
CA LEU A 231 -7.42 -5.40 -12.17
C LEU A 231 -7.90 -6.85 -12.03
N GLU A 232 -9.02 -7.19 -12.68
CA GLU A 232 -9.60 -8.53 -12.57
C GLU A 232 -8.75 -9.55 -13.35
N SER A 233 -8.32 -9.22 -14.56
CA SER A 233 -7.37 -10.04 -15.33
C SER A 233 -6.04 -10.22 -14.60
N ALA A 234 -5.56 -9.18 -13.91
CA ALA A 234 -4.36 -9.25 -13.10
C ALA A 234 -4.52 -10.17 -11.88
N ARG A 235 -5.66 -10.12 -11.20
CA ARG A 235 -5.99 -11.01 -10.07
C ARG A 235 -6.00 -12.48 -10.50
N ILE A 236 -6.71 -12.79 -11.58
CA ILE A 236 -6.77 -14.16 -12.14
C ILE A 236 -5.37 -14.64 -12.54
N THR A 237 -4.57 -13.78 -13.16
CA THR A 237 -3.19 -14.11 -13.54
C THR A 237 -2.32 -14.40 -12.31
N LEU A 238 -2.43 -13.60 -11.24
CA LEU A 238 -1.69 -13.81 -10.00
C LEU A 238 -2.04 -15.15 -9.34
N GLU A 239 -3.32 -15.50 -9.27
CA GLU A 239 -3.79 -16.77 -8.72
C GLU A 239 -3.26 -17.97 -9.50
N ARG A 240 -3.28 -17.90 -10.84
CA ARG A 240 -2.70 -18.95 -11.70
C ARG A 240 -1.19 -19.10 -11.51
N GLU A 241 -0.48 -17.99 -11.39
CA GLU A 241 0.96 -17.97 -11.14
C GLU A 241 1.31 -18.53 -9.75
N GLU A 242 0.47 -18.28 -8.74
CA GLU A 242 0.61 -18.86 -7.40
C GLU A 242 0.47 -20.39 -7.46
N ILE A 243 -0.59 -20.91 -8.07
CA ILE A 243 -0.83 -22.36 -8.22
C ILE A 243 0.31 -23.01 -9.01
N THR A 244 0.66 -22.45 -10.17
CA THR A 244 1.73 -22.99 -11.03
C THR A 244 3.06 -23.01 -10.30
N SER A 245 3.37 -21.98 -9.51
CA SER A 245 4.61 -21.93 -8.73
C SER A 245 4.64 -22.95 -7.60
N TYR A 246 3.51 -23.22 -6.94
CA TYR A 246 3.41 -24.31 -5.97
C TYR A 246 3.67 -25.66 -6.63
N ASP A 247 3.04 -25.94 -7.77
CA ASP A 247 3.21 -27.20 -8.50
C ASP A 247 4.66 -27.38 -8.95
N GLU A 248 5.30 -26.32 -9.48
CA GLU A 248 6.71 -26.35 -9.84
C GLU A 248 7.63 -26.66 -8.64
N ILE A 249 7.34 -26.07 -7.47
CA ILE A 249 8.09 -26.35 -6.24
C ILE A 249 7.90 -27.82 -5.86
N ILE A 250 6.66 -28.31 -5.83
CA ILE A 250 6.34 -29.70 -5.46
C ILE A 250 7.03 -30.69 -6.41
N GLU A 251 6.97 -30.47 -7.72
CA GLU A 251 7.61 -31.33 -8.73
C GLU A 251 9.15 -31.29 -8.64
N GLN A 252 9.74 -30.18 -8.19
CA GLN A 252 11.18 -30.10 -7.94
C GLN A 252 11.61 -30.94 -6.73
N PHE A 253 10.77 -31.04 -5.69
CA PHE A 253 11.02 -31.86 -4.51
C PHE A 253 10.55 -33.31 -4.67
N ARG A 254 9.89 -33.64 -5.79
CA ARG A 254 9.56 -35.03 -6.13
C ARG A 254 10.86 -35.85 -6.29
N PRO A 255 11.01 -36.97 -5.57
CA PRO A 255 12.25 -37.76 -5.60
C PRO A 255 12.56 -38.28 -7.01
N LYS A 256 13.67 -37.83 -7.61
CA LYS A 256 14.21 -38.38 -8.87
C LYS A 256 15.32 -39.38 -8.55
N ILE A 257 14.95 -40.63 -8.32
CA ILE A 257 15.82 -41.70 -7.81
C ILE A 257 17.06 -41.96 -8.72
N LYS A 258 16.96 -41.70 -10.03
CA LYS A 258 17.97 -42.13 -11.01
C LYS A 258 19.20 -41.22 -11.14
N SER A 259 19.08 -39.90 -10.95
CA SER A 259 20.21 -38.96 -11.14
C SER A 259 21.02 -38.73 -9.85
N THR A 260 20.34 -38.69 -8.71
CA THR A 260 20.93 -38.35 -7.40
C THR A 260 21.88 -39.44 -6.89
N SER A 261 21.58 -40.69 -7.22
CA SER A 261 22.41 -41.85 -6.83
C SER A 261 23.77 -41.85 -7.54
N ILE A 262 23.81 -41.46 -8.82
CA ILE A 262 25.06 -41.41 -9.61
C ILE A 262 25.93 -40.23 -9.16
N GLU A 263 25.34 -39.05 -8.95
CA GLU A 263 26.07 -37.89 -8.42
C GLU A 263 26.60 -38.14 -6.99
N ALA A 264 25.85 -38.85 -6.13
CA ALA A 264 26.29 -39.23 -4.78
C ALA A 264 27.44 -40.24 -4.78
N VAL A 265 27.44 -41.21 -5.70
CA VAL A 265 28.53 -42.19 -5.84
C VAL A 265 29.80 -41.51 -6.37
N LEU A 266 29.69 -40.67 -7.41
CA LEU A 266 30.84 -40.01 -8.02
C LEU A 266 31.46 -38.91 -7.14
N SER A 267 30.67 -38.26 -6.29
CA SER A 267 31.16 -37.22 -5.36
C SER A 267 31.93 -37.79 -4.16
N ASN A 268 31.69 -39.05 -3.79
CA ASN A 268 32.38 -39.73 -2.68
C ASN A 268 33.68 -40.45 -3.09
N ILE A 269 34.08 -40.38 -4.36
CA ILE A 269 35.36 -40.96 -4.80
C ILE A 269 36.51 -40.07 -4.28
N PRO A 270 37.43 -40.59 -3.43
CA PRO A 270 38.56 -39.83 -2.96
C PRO A 270 39.52 -39.54 -4.12
N THR A 271 39.89 -38.28 -4.34
CA THR A 271 40.80 -37.85 -5.42
C THR A 271 42.19 -37.43 -4.90
N GLY A 272 42.56 -37.84 -3.68
CA GLY A 272 43.85 -37.52 -3.07
C GLY A 272 43.87 -36.11 -2.45
N PRO A 273 44.99 -35.37 -2.48
CA PRO A 273 45.12 -34.05 -1.83
C PRO A 273 44.31 -32.94 -2.52
N ILE A 274 43.74 -33.21 -3.70
CA ILE A 274 42.93 -32.27 -4.47
C ILE A 274 41.46 -32.59 -4.20
N PRO A 275 40.63 -31.61 -3.78
CA PRO A 275 39.20 -31.84 -3.60
C PRO A 275 38.52 -32.25 -4.91
N ASN A 276 37.61 -33.22 -4.83
CA ASN A 276 36.98 -33.83 -6.00
C ASN A 276 36.26 -32.76 -6.86
N PRO A 277 36.65 -32.54 -8.13
CA PRO A 277 36.04 -31.52 -8.96
C PRO A 277 34.53 -31.76 -9.18
N ILE A 278 34.08 -33.01 -9.12
CA ILE A 278 32.65 -33.37 -9.20
C ILE A 278 31.91 -32.94 -7.93
N SER A 279 32.52 -33.03 -6.75
CA SER A 279 31.91 -32.59 -5.48
C SER A 279 31.87 -31.06 -5.38
N ILE A 280 32.89 -30.37 -5.87
CA ILE A 280 32.91 -28.90 -5.95
C ILE A 280 31.87 -28.42 -6.96
N TYR A 281 31.80 -29.05 -8.14
CA TYR A 281 30.81 -28.71 -9.17
C TYR A 281 29.38 -29.00 -8.69
N SER A 282 29.12 -30.16 -8.08
CA SER A 282 27.80 -30.50 -7.57
C SER A 282 27.37 -29.61 -6.40
N GLY A 283 28.31 -29.26 -5.49
CA GLY A 283 28.09 -28.30 -4.42
C GLY A 283 27.85 -26.87 -4.93
N GLY A 284 28.63 -26.41 -5.90
CA GLY A 284 28.42 -25.10 -6.54
C GLY A 284 27.10 -25.03 -7.29
N LYS A 285 26.74 -26.10 -8.03
CA LYS A 285 25.47 -26.23 -8.75
C LYS A 285 24.28 -26.30 -7.81
N SER A 286 24.41 -26.95 -6.65
CA SER A 286 23.33 -27.01 -5.65
C SER A 286 23.13 -25.64 -5.00
N ILE A 287 24.21 -24.96 -4.60
CA ILE A 287 24.16 -23.58 -4.06
C ILE A 287 23.54 -22.62 -5.08
N TYR A 288 23.98 -22.65 -6.34
CA TYR A 288 23.43 -21.80 -7.39
C TYR A 288 21.95 -22.07 -7.66
N LYS A 289 21.53 -23.36 -7.63
CA LYS A 289 20.12 -23.73 -7.74
C LYS A 289 19.31 -23.19 -6.56
N GLU A 290 19.78 -23.32 -5.33
CA GLU A 290 19.09 -22.80 -4.14
C GLU A 290 18.99 -21.27 -4.15
N ILE A 291 20.05 -20.56 -4.59
CA ILE A 291 20.02 -19.11 -4.77
C ILE A 291 18.98 -18.72 -5.82
N ASN A 292 18.96 -19.38 -6.98
CA ASN A 292 17.99 -19.09 -8.03
C ASN A 292 16.55 -19.44 -7.63
N LYS A 293 16.34 -20.49 -6.82
CA LYS A 293 15.02 -20.78 -6.22
C LYS A 293 14.58 -19.66 -5.29
N GLY A 294 15.49 -19.22 -4.40
CA GLY A 294 15.25 -18.08 -3.53
C GLY A 294 14.81 -16.87 -4.34
N ILE A 295 15.55 -16.50 -5.39
CA ILE A 295 15.21 -15.36 -6.25
C ILE A 295 13.87 -15.56 -6.98
N LYS A 296 13.60 -16.75 -7.53
CA LYS A 296 12.40 -17.04 -8.32
C LYS A 296 11.11 -17.07 -7.48
N TYR A 297 11.16 -17.65 -6.29
CA TYR A 297 9.98 -17.95 -5.47
C TYR A 297 9.85 -17.07 -4.22
N ASN A 298 10.76 -16.13 -3.95
CA ASN A 298 10.67 -15.24 -2.79
C ASN A 298 9.31 -14.53 -2.67
N TRP A 299 8.76 -14.04 -3.79
CA TRP A 299 7.44 -13.41 -3.81
C TRP A 299 6.33 -14.34 -3.27
N LEU A 300 6.41 -15.64 -3.56
CA LEU A 300 5.43 -16.64 -3.14
C LEU A 300 5.54 -16.90 -1.64
N TYR A 301 6.77 -17.02 -1.11
CA TYR A 301 7.00 -17.15 0.33
C TYR A 301 6.49 -15.92 1.09
N GLN A 302 6.72 -14.71 0.55
CA GLN A 302 6.20 -13.46 1.13
C GLN A 302 4.67 -13.43 1.17
N LEU A 303 4.01 -13.81 0.08
CA LEU A 303 2.56 -13.90 0.00
C LEU A 303 2.00 -14.94 0.98
N ARG A 304 2.65 -16.11 1.07
CA ARG A 304 2.30 -17.18 2.01
C ARG A 304 2.46 -16.72 3.47
N ASP A 305 3.54 -16.03 3.80
CA ASP A 305 3.79 -15.55 5.17
C ASP A 305 2.71 -14.57 5.61
N ILE A 306 2.27 -13.67 4.74
CA ILE A 306 1.13 -12.78 5.00
C ILE A 306 -0.13 -13.61 5.28
N LYS A 307 -0.51 -14.50 4.36
CA LYS A 307 -1.69 -15.37 4.49
C LYS A 307 -1.65 -16.22 5.77
N SER A 308 -0.47 -16.70 6.17
CA SER A 308 -0.32 -17.48 7.41
C SER A 308 -0.56 -16.66 8.67
N HIS A 309 -0.11 -15.41 8.73
CA HIS A 309 -0.38 -14.54 9.89
C HIS A 309 -1.85 -14.16 9.99
N ILE A 310 -2.51 -13.94 8.84
CA ILE A 310 -3.97 -13.76 8.78
C ILE A 310 -4.67 -14.98 9.38
N ALA A 311 -4.41 -16.17 8.85
CA ALA A 311 -5.06 -17.40 9.32
C ALA A 311 -4.84 -17.65 10.82
N LYS A 312 -3.63 -17.41 11.34
CA LYS A 312 -3.33 -17.51 12.78
C LYS A 312 -4.14 -16.51 13.62
N SER A 313 -4.33 -15.29 13.12
CA SER A 313 -5.12 -14.27 13.82
C SER A 313 -6.61 -14.60 13.86
N GLU A 314 -7.11 -15.36 12.89
CA GLU A 314 -8.50 -15.80 12.85
C GLU A 314 -8.79 -16.95 13.82
N LEU A 315 -7.81 -17.83 14.05
CA LEU A 315 -7.90 -18.98 14.95
C LEU A 315 -7.82 -18.61 16.44
N ASN A 316 -7.23 -17.46 16.78
CA ASN A 316 -7.08 -16.99 18.16
C ASN A 316 -8.28 -16.14 18.66
N LYS A 317 -9.47 -16.34 18.07
CA LYS A 317 -10.74 -15.74 18.52
C LYS A 317 -11.47 -16.69 19.46
#